data_AF-A0A3D2RWR0-F1
#
_entry.id   AF-A0A3D2RWR0-F1
#
_cell.length_a   1.000
_cell.length_b   1.000
_cell.length_c   1.000
_cell.angle_alpha   90.00
_cell.angle_beta   90.00
_cell.angle_gamma   90.00
#
_symmetry.space_group_name_H-M   'P 1'
#
loop_
_entity.id
_entity.type
_entity.pdbx_description
1 polymer ?
#
loop_
_entity_poly.entity_id
_entity_poly.type
_entity_poly.pdbx_seq_one_letter_code
_entity_poly.pdbx_strand_id
1 'polypeptide(L)'
;LAVMGGYSLYLENTGSLSVTEILNTQGLSFVNALVIKSLPFGNVTLFVFTVLSIIFYATTIDSSAYVISSICAKDLANTQEPRRWNRIAWAVLLALITAGLLQADSLQTVLAMTVVSSLPMIPILVLLCISTRKWLREDFPHLNTNKEIVKPTAKSTVG
;
A
#
# COMPACT_ATOMS: atom_id res chain seq x y z
N LEU A 1 11.46 2.99 -8.44
CA LEU A 1 12.22 1.77 -8.79
C LEU A 1 13.19 1.98 -9.96
N ALA A 2 12.77 2.61 -11.07
CA ALA A 2 13.65 2.82 -12.23
C ALA A 2 14.98 3.55 -11.92
N VAL A 3 14.95 4.62 -11.10
CA VAL A 3 16.16 5.41 -10.79
C VAL A 3 17.18 4.61 -9.96
N MET A 4 16.79 4.13 -8.77
CA MET A 4 17.68 3.34 -7.92
C MET A 4 18.06 1.99 -8.53
N GLY A 5 17.10 1.29 -9.17
CA GLY A 5 17.38 0.02 -9.82
C GLY A 5 18.32 0.16 -11.01
N GLY A 6 18.13 1.20 -11.84
CA GLY A 6 19.06 1.53 -12.93
C GLY A 6 20.45 1.90 -12.42
N TYR A 7 20.53 2.63 -11.31
CA TYR A 7 21.80 2.97 -10.67
C TYR A 7 22.52 1.73 -10.09
N SER A 8 21.82 0.82 -9.41
CA SER A 8 22.41 -0.44 -8.95
C SER A 8 22.94 -1.29 -10.11
N LEU A 9 22.19 -1.36 -11.22
CA LEU A 9 22.59 -2.11 -12.41
C LEU A 9 23.80 -1.45 -13.10
N TYR A 10 23.84 -0.11 -13.13
CA TYR A 10 25.00 0.64 -13.61
C TYR A 10 26.25 0.37 -12.75
N LEU A 11 26.12 0.31 -11.43
CA LEU A 11 27.23 0.00 -10.52
C LEU A 11 27.78 -1.42 -10.70
N GLU A 12 26.89 -2.40 -10.93
CA GLU A 12 27.26 -3.78 -11.26
C GLU A 12 28.00 -3.81 -12.60
N ASN A 13 27.46 -3.17 -13.63
CA ASN A 13 28.03 -3.20 -14.98
C ASN A 13 29.35 -2.44 -15.10
N THR A 14 29.58 -1.43 -14.26
CA THR A 14 30.85 -0.68 -14.21
C THR A 14 31.90 -1.33 -13.30
N GLY A 15 31.56 -2.40 -12.59
CA GLY A 15 32.46 -3.10 -11.66
C GLY A 15 32.84 -2.29 -10.42
N SER A 16 32.15 -1.17 -10.14
CA SER A 16 32.40 -0.34 -8.95
C SER A 16 31.81 -0.96 -7.68
N LEU A 17 30.75 -1.75 -7.81
CA LEU A 17 30.12 -2.46 -6.68
C LEU A 17 29.49 -3.76 -7.19
N SER A 18 29.97 -4.90 -6.70
CA SER A 18 29.41 -6.24 -7.00
C SER A 18 28.12 -6.48 -6.21
N VAL A 19 27.02 -5.90 -6.68
CA VAL A 19 25.67 -6.02 -6.11
C VAL A 19 25.25 -7.48 -5.97
N THR A 20 25.54 -8.33 -6.96
CA THR A 20 25.13 -9.75 -6.95
C THR A 20 25.86 -10.55 -5.87
N GLU A 21 27.16 -10.31 -5.70
CA GLU A 21 27.99 -10.98 -4.69
C GLU A 21 27.60 -10.56 -3.27
N ILE A 22 27.39 -9.26 -3.07
CA ILE A 22 27.01 -8.70 -1.77
C ILE A 22 25.60 -9.16 -1.39
N LEU A 23 24.68 -9.30 -2.35
CA LEU A 23 23.33 -9.78 -2.10
C LEU A 23 23.32 -11.21 -1.54
N ASN A 24 24.17 -12.09 -2.09
CA ASN A 24 24.28 -13.48 -1.66
C ASN A 24 25.00 -13.64 -0.30
N THR A 25 25.86 -12.70 0.07
CA THR A 25 26.70 -12.80 1.28
C THR A 25 26.14 -12.03 2.47
N GLN A 26 25.57 -10.84 2.25
CA GLN A 26 25.17 -9.89 3.31
C GLN A 26 23.69 -9.48 3.24
N GLY A 27 22.97 -9.91 2.21
CA GLY A 27 21.53 -9.70 2.07
C GLY A 27 21.11 -8.34 1.53
N LEU A 28 19.81 -8.22 1.25
CA LEU A 28 19.22 -7.11 0.50
C LEU A 28 19.33 -5.74 1.20
N SER A 29 19.18 -5.72 2.53
CA SER A 29 19.27 -4.49 3.33
C SER A 29 20.65 -3.85 3.26
N PHE A 30 21.70 -4.67 3.29
CA PHE A 30 23.08 -4.21 3.23
C PHE A 30 23.46 -3.70 1.83
N VAL A 31 23.03 -4.40 0.78
CA VAL A 31 23.16 -3.96 -0.61
C VAL A 31 22.56 -2.57 -0.81
N ASN A 32 21.33 -2.34 -0.37
CA ASN A 32 20.68 -1.04 -0.52
C ASN A 32 21.44 0.08 0.20
N ALA A 33 21.95 -0.17 1.41
CA ALA A 33 22.74 0.83 2.14
C ALA A 33 24.04 1.18 1.41
N LEU A 34 24.72 0.18 0.82
CA LEU A 34 25.95 0.40 0.05
C LEU A 34 25.70 1.13 -1.26
N VAL A 35 24.64 0.79 -1.98
CA VAL A 35 24.24 1.51 -3.19
C VAL A 35 23.93 2.97 -2.87
N ILE A 36 23.26 3.27 -1.75
CA ILE A 36 23.01 4.66 -1.36
C ILE A 36 24.32 5.36 -0.96
N LYS A 37 25.23 4.64 -0.30
CA LYS A 37 26.53 5.17 0.12
C LYS A 37 27.48 5.41 -1.05
N SER A 38 27.32 4.74 -2.19
CA SER A 38 28.15 4.96 -3.38
C SER A 38 27.82 6.26 -4.13
N LEU A 39 26.72 6.94 -3.77
CA LEU A 39 26.37 8.23 -4.33
C LEU A 39 27.37 9.33 -3.89
N PRO A 40 27.52 10.42 -4.66
CA PRO A 40 28.27 11.59 -4.20
C PRO A 40 27.64 12.11 -2.89
N PHE A 41 28.48 12.39 -1.90
CA PHE A 41 28.06 12.68 -0.51
C PHE A 41 27.28 11.53 0.18
N GLY A 42 27.61 10.28 -0.15
CA GLY A 42 26.86 9.09 0.29
C GLY A 42 26.56 8.98 1.79
N ASN A 43 27.42 9.47 2.68
CA ASN A 43 27.12 9.49 4.13
C ASN A 43 25.94 10.42 4.47
N VAL A 44 25.85 11.60 3.83
CA VAL A 44 24.74 12.54 4.02
C VAL A 44 23.47 11.98 3.39
N THR A 45 23.58 11.44 2.17
CA THR A 45 22.44 10.84 1.45
C THR A 45 21.88 9.64 2.22
N LEU A 46 22.73 8.78 2.76
CA LEU A 46 22.31 7.65 3.59
C LEU A 46 21.61 8.13 4.86
N PHE A 47 22.13 9.14 5.55
CA PHE A 47 21.50 9.72 6.73
C PHE A 47 20.10 10.28 6.42
N VAL A 48 19.97 11.08 5.37
CA VAL A 48 18.69 11.64 4.93
C VAL A 48 17.72 10.52 4.54
N PHE A 49 18.19 9.50 3.82
CA PHE A 49 17.38 8.35 3.44
C PHE A 49 16.86 7.57 4.65
N THR A 50 17.69 7.35 5.68
CA THR A 50 17.27 6.71 6.93
C THR A 50 16.19 7.54 7.64
N VAL A 51 16.37 8.86 7.77
CA VAL A 51 15.37 9.75 8.39
C VAL A 51 14.05 9.72 7.64
N LEU A 52 14.09 9.84 6.30
CA LEU A 52 12.90 9.76 5.45
C LEU A 52 12.19 8.42 5.58
N SER A 53 12.95 7.32 5.64
CA SER A 53 12.40 5.98 5.82
C SER A 53 11.66 5.84 7.15
N ILE A 54 12.22 6.38 8.23
CA ILE A 54 11.58 6.37 9.56
C ILE A 54 10.27 7.16 9.53
N ILE A 55 10.26 8.37 8.95
CA ILE A 55 9.06 9.22 8.86
C ILE A 55 7.97 8.55 8.01
N PHE A 56 8.36 7.98 6.87
CA PHE A 56 7.46 7.26 5.98
C PHE A 56 6.82 6.05 6.69
N TYR A 57 7.62 5.28 7.41
CA TYR A 57 7.13 4.13 8.16
C TYR A 57 6.22 4.54 9.33
N ALA A 58 6.59 5.58 10.08
CA ALA A 58 5.78 6.11 11.17
C ALA A 58 4.39 6.58 10.67
N THR A 59 4.34 7.31 9.55
CA THR A 59 3.08 7.79 8.95
C THR A 59 2.23 6.63 8.42
N THR A 60 2.87 5.59 7.89
CA THR A 60 2.20 4.38 7.39
C THR A 60 1.57 3.58 8.53
N ILE A 61 2.31 3.36 9.62
CA ILE A 61 1.80 2.68 10.83
C ILE A 61 0.67 3.48 11.46
N ASP A 62 0.82 4.80 11.54
CA ASP A 62 -0.19 5.65 12.15
C ASP A 62 -1.53 5.57 11.39
N SER A 63 -1.47 5.58 10.06
CA SER A 63 -2.63 5.40 9.19
C SER A 63 -3.25 4.00 9.31
N SER A 64 -2.44 2.94 9.40
CA SER A 64 -2.94 1.57 9.53
C SER A 64 -3.57 1.31 10.90
N ALA A 65 -2.97 1.83 11.97
CA ALA A 65 -3.53 1.79 13.33
C ALA A 65 -4.89 2.53 13.38
N TYR A 66 -4.99 3.68 12.71
CA TYR A 66 -6.26 4.41 12.59
C TYR A 66 -7.34 3.57 11.90
N VAL A 67 -7.04 3.00 10.73
CA VAL A 67 -8.00 2.16 9.97
C VAL A 67 -8.46 0.96 10.81
N ILE A 68 -7.53 0.21 11.44
CA ILE A 68 -7.88 -0.94 12.29
C ILE A 68 -8.75 -0.50 13.47
N SER A 69 -8.38 0.61 14.14
CA SER A 69 -9.17 1.14 15.26
C SER A 69 -10.59 1.54 14.85
N SER A 70 -10.77 2.05 13.62
CA SER A 70 -12.07 2.42 13.08
C SER A 70 -12.94 1.21 12.72
N ILE A 71 -12.34 0.13 12.24
CA ILE A 71 -13.04 -1.13 11.92
C ILE A 71 -13.45 -1.87 13.20
N CYS A 72 -12.59 -1.89 14.22
CA CYS A 72 -12.87 -2.56 15.50
C CYS A 72 -13.77 -1.75 16.44
N ALA A 73 -13.98 -0.46 16.19
CA ALA A 73 -14.91 0.36 16.95
C ALA A 73 -16.36 0.03 16.57
N LYS A 74 -16.96 -0.96 17.25
CA LYS A 74 -18.40 -1.22 17.21
C LYS A 74 -19.10 -0.21 18.13
N ASP A 75 -20.12 0.49 17.61
CA ASP A 75 -20.88 1.56 18.27
C ASP A 75 -20.11 2.83 18.64
N LEU A 76 -19.79 3.65 17.64
CA LEU A 76 -19.62 5.08 17.86
C LEU A 76 -20.91 5.80 17.45
N ALA A 77 -21.67 6.25 18.43
CA ALA A 77 -22.79 7.16 18.23
C ALA A 77 -22.29 8.44 17.52
N ASN A 78 -22.48 8.50 16.19
CA ASN A 78 -22.51 9.63 15.23
C ASN A 78 -21.64 10.91 15.41
N THR A 79 -20.86 11.15 16.48
CA THR A 79 -20.28 12.48 16.77
C THR A 79 -19.02 12.51 17.67
N GLN A 80 -18.33 11.40 17.97
CA GLN A 80 -17.15 11.44 18.87
C GLN A 80 -15.95 10.68 18.31
N GLU A 81 -14.76 11.28 18.41
CA GLU A 81 -13.49 10.66 18.00
C GLU A 81 -13.26 9.31 18.70
N PRO A 82 -12.72 8.29 18.01
CA PRO A 82 -12.36 7.02 18.65
C PRO A 82 -11.36 7.26 19.79
N ARG A 83 -11.65 6.71 20.97
CA ARG A 83 -10.87 6.90 22.21
C ARG A 83 -9.38 6.66 21.93
N ARG A 84 -8.52 7.65 22.24
CA ARG A 84 -7.06 7.63 22.02
C ARG A 84 -6.37 6.33 22.51
N TRP A 85 -6.89 5.73 23.57
CA TRP A 85 -6.44 4.44 24.11
C TRP A 85 -6.57 3.26 23.14
N ASN A 86 -7.62 3.20 22.31
CA ASN A 86 -7.78 2.12 21.33
C ASN A 86 -6.71 2.22 20.23
N ARG A 87 -6.45 3.44 19.74
CA ARG A 87 -5.40 3.69 18.74
C ARG A 87 -4.01 3.32 19.27
N ILE A 88 -3.71 3.67 20.52
CA ILE A 88 -2.42 3.32 21.15
C ILE A 88 -2.30 1.80 21.34
N ALA A 89 -3.38 1.10 21.75
CA ALA A 89 -3.37 -0.36 21.88
C ALA A 89 -3.07 -1.06 20.54
N TRP A 90 -3.68 -0.61 19.43
CA TRP A 90 -3.39 -1.14 18.10
C TRP A 90 -2.01 -0.77 17.57
N ALA A 91 -1.53 0.45 17.85
CA ALA A 91 -0.16 0.84 17.51
C ALA A 91 0.89 -0.04 18.23
N VAL A 92 0.66 -0.36 19.51
CA VAL A 92 1.53 -1.27 20.29
C VAL A 92 1.45 -2.70 19.75
N LEU A 93 0.26 -3.20 19.40
CA LEU A 93 0.11 -4.52 18.78
C LEU A 93 0.84 -4.60 17.43
N LEU A 94 0.74 -3.56 16.58
CA LEU A 94 1.49 -3.50 15.32
C LEU A 94 2.99 -3.48 15.57
N ALA A 95 3.47 -2.71 16.55
CA ALA A 95 4.89 -2.70 16.93
C ALA A 95 5.38 -4.07 17.41
N LEU A 96 4.57 -4.79 18.19
CA LEU A 96 4.86 -6.15 18.65
C LEU A 96 4.92 -7.15 17.49
N ILE A 97 4.00 -7.05 16.53
CA ILE A 97 4.01 -7.88 15.32
C ILE A 97 5.28 -7.60 14.51
N THR A 98 5.62 -6.33 14.29
CA THR A 98 6.85 -5.94 13.59
C THR A 98 8.11 -6.45 14.30
N ALA A 99 8.16 -6.37 15.63
CA ALA A 99 9.27 -6.90 16.43
C ALA A 99 9.36 -8.44 16.36
N GLY A 100 8.22 -9.14 16.37
CA GLY A 100 8.17 -10.59 16.17
C GLY A 100 8.64 -11.00 14.77
N LEU A 101 8.31 -10.18 13.76
CA LEU A 101 8.69 -10.44 12.37
C LEU A 101 10.18 -10.20 12.10
N LEU A 102 10.81 -9.25 12.81
CA LEU A 102 12.27 -9.05 12.78
C LEU A 102 13.04 -10.30 13.22
N GLN A 103 12.52 -11.07 14.18
CA GLN A 103 13.14 -12.34 14.60
C GLN A 103 13.00 -13.46 13.57
N ALA A 104 12.07 -13.35 12.62
CA ALA A 104 11.87 -14.38 11.62
C ALA A 104 12.97 -14.39 10.55
N ASP A 105 13.82 -13.35 10.48
CA ASP A 105 15.03 -13.15 9.64
C ASP A 105 14.93 -13.51 8.14
N SER A 106 13.74 -13.91 7.69
CA SER A 106 13.49 -14.50 6.40
C SER A 106 12.56 -13.57 5.62
N LEU A 107 13.14 -12.90 4.62
CA LEU A 107 12.38 -12.12 3.62
C LEU A 107 11.27 -12.98 2.98
N GLN A 108 11.54 -14.27 2.77
CA GLN A 108 10.57 -15.20 2.22
C GLN A 108 9.36 -15.40 3.14
N THR A 109 9.56 -15.42 4.46
CA THR A 109 8.48 -15.56 5.44
C THR A 109 7.56 -14.34 5.39
N VAL A 110 8.13 -13.13 5.34
CA VAL A 110 7.36 -11.87 5.23
C VAL A 110 6.55 -11.84 3.93
N LEU A 111 7.17 -12.24 2.82
CA LEU A 111 6.53 -12.29 1.52
C LEU A 111 5.40 -13.32 1.49
N ALA A 112 5.62 -14.52 2.04
CA ALA A 112 4.60 -15.56 2.14
C ALA A 112 3.40 -15.11 2.98
N MET A 113 3.62 -14.50 4.15
CA MET A 113 2.53 -13.96 4.99
C MET A 113 1.74 -12.87 4.25
N THR A 114 2.42 -12.01 3.50
CA THR A 114 1.78 -10.96 2.69
C THR A 114 0.94 -11.55 1.56
N VAL A 115 1.44 -12.57 0.86
CA VAL A 115 0.70 -13.25 -0.22
C VAL A 115 -0.53 -13.96 0.33
N VAL A 116 -0.38 -14.71 1.43
CA VAL A 116 -1.48 -15.45 2.06
C VAL A 116 -2.57 -14.51 2.58
N SER A 117 -2.21 -13.38 3.18
CA SER A 117 -3.18 -12.37 3.66
C SER A 117 -3.85 -11.57 2.55
N SER A 118 -3.17 -11.38 1.40
CA SER A 118 -3.73 -10.66 0.25
C SER A 118 -4.75 -11.49 -0.53
N LEU A 119 -4.57 -12.82 -0.57
CA LEU A 119 -5.43 -13.74 -1.31
C LEU A 119 -6.94 -13.59 -0.99
N PRO A 120 -7.40 -13.54 0.28
CA PRO A 120 -8.82 -13.33 0.59
C PRO A 120 -9.31 -11.90 0.31
N MET A 121 -8.43 -10.90 0.21
CA MET A 121 -8.83 -9.51 -0.06
C MET A 121 -9.16 -9.27 -1.54
N ILE A 122 -8.62 -10.06 -2.46
CA ILE A 122 -8.87 -9.93 -3.91
C ILE A 122 -10.38 -9.91 -4.26
N PRO A 123 -11.20 -10.90 -3.87
CA PRO A 123 -12.64 -10.87 -4.19
C PRO A 123 -13.37 -9.70 -3.54
N ILE A 124 -12.95 -9.27 -2.35
CA ILE A 124 -13.54 -8.11 -1.65
C ILE A 124 -13.27 -6.82 -2.44
N LEU A 125 -12.05 -6.63 -2.94
CA LEU A 125 -11.70 -5.48 -3.78
C LEU A 125 -12.48 -5.48 -5.10
N VAL A 126 -12.69 -6.65 -5.72
CA VAL A 126 -13.53 -6.76 -6.93
C VAL A 126 -14.98 -6.35 -6.64
N LEU A 127 -15.55 -6.82 -5.52
CA LEU A 127 -16.89 -6.42 -5.09
C LEU A 127 -16.99 -4.91 -4.81
N LEU A 128 -15.97 -4.33 -4.17
CA LEU A 128 -15.90 -2.88 -3.95
C LEU A 128 -15.86 -2.12 -5.27
N CYS A 129 -15.08 -2.55 -6.26
CA CYS A 129 -15.06 -1.93 -7.59
C CYS A 129 -16.43 -1.99 -8.28
N ILE A 130 -17.14 -3.13 -8.18
CA ILE A 130 -18.50 -3.28 -8.73
C ILE A 130 -19.49 -2.37 -7.99
N SER A 131 -19.41 -2.34 -6.66
CA SER A 131 -20.27 -1.50 -5.81
C SER A 131 -20.07 -0.02 -6.10
N THR A 132 -18.81 0.45 -6.13
CA THR A 132 -18.47 1.84 -6.47
C THR A 132 -18.92 2.21 -7.87
N ARG A 133 -18.77 1.30 -8.86
CA ARG A 133 -19.29 1.53 -10.20
C ARG A 133 -20.82 1.63 -10.23
N LYS A 134 -21.52 0.79 -9.45
CA LYS A 134 -22.98 0.82 -9.33
C LYS A 134 -23.44 2.14 -8.69
N TRP A 135 -22.83 2.53 -7.57
CA TRP A 135 -23.08 3.79 -6.88
C TRP A 135 -22.85 5.00 -7.79
N LEU A 136 -21.70 5.04 -8.49
CA LEU A 136 -21.41 6.13 -9.42
C LEU A 136 -22.41 6.21 -10.57
N ARG A 137 -22.99 5.07 -10.99
CA ARG A 137 -24.02 5.03 -12.03
C ARG A 137 -25.40 5.49 -11.53
N GLU A 138 -25.69 5.28 -10.25
CA GLU A 138 -26.89 5.76 -9.57
C GLU A 138 -26.82 7.27 -9.29
N ASP A 139 -25.63 7.81 -8.97
CA ASP A 139 -25.42 9.24 -8.69
C ASP A 139 -25.43 10.14 -9.95
N PHE A 140 -25.09 9.60 -11.14
CA PHE A 140 -25.09 10.35 -12.40
C PHE A 140 -26.08 9.77 -13.44
N PRO A 141 -27.40 9.85 -13.20
CA PRO A 141 -28.41 9.29 -14.12
C PRO A 141 -28.44 10.01 -15.48
N HIS A 142 -28.09 11.30 -15.54
CA HIS A 142 -28.12 12.12 -16.76
C HIS A 142 -27.02 11.78 -17.78
N LEU A 143 -25.94 11.11 -17.38
CA LEU A 143 -24.90 10.59 -18.29
C LEU A 143 -25.28 9.24 -18.94
N ASN A 144 -26.37 8.59 -18.47
CA ASN A 144 -26.87 7.33 -19.01
C ASN A 144 -28.01 7.52 -20.04
N THR A 145 -28.21 8.73 -20.56
CA THR A 145 -29.24 9.12 -21.56
C THR A 145 -28.93 8.59 -22.97
N ASN A 146 -28.64 7.30 -23.11
CA ASN A 146 -28.57 6.63 -24.42
C ASN A 146 -29.25 5.26 -24.42
N LYS A 147 -30.33 5.08 -23.64
CA LYS A 147 -31.20 3.90 -23.78
C LYS A 147 -32.72 4.14 -23.70
N GLU A 148 -33.19 5.36 -23.45
CA GLU A 148 -34.64 5.63 -23.32
C GLU A 148 -35.32 6.30 -24.54
N ILE A 149 -34.59 6.56 -25.63
CA ILE A 149 -35.14 7.17 -26.85
C ILE A 149 -35.37 6.16 -27.99
N VAL A 150 -35.88 4.96 -27.70
CA VAL A 150 -36.56 4.15 -28.73
C VAL A 150 -37.68 3.33 -28.09
N LYS A 151 -38.77 4.00 -27.68
CA LYS A 151 -40.10 3.41 -27.82
C LYS A 151 -40.74 4.11 -29.01
N PRO A 152 -40.88 3.45 -30.18
CA PRO A 152 -41.56 4.07 -31.29
C PRO A 152 -43.04 4.15 -30.93
N THR A 153 -43.51 5.36 -30.65
CA THR A 153 -44.92 5.72 -30.67
C THR A 153 -45.41 5.54 -32.11
N ALA A 154 -45.86 4.33 -32.45
CA ALA A 154 -46.45 4.04 -33.74
C ALA A 154 -47.97 4.20 -33.68
N LYS A 155 -48.42 5.27 -34.36
CA LYS A 155 -49.68 5.44 -35.08
C LYS A 155 -50.96 5.75 -34.28
N SER A 156 -51.31 7.04 -34.38
CA SER A 156 -52.66 7.51 -34.67
C SER A 156 -53.28 6.76 -35.86
N THR A 157 -54.52 6.28 -35.70
CA THR A 157 -55.53 6.08 -36.75
C THR A 157 -56.89 5.92 -36.08
N VAL A 158 -57.75 6.95 -36.08
CA VAL A 158 -58.87 7.24 -37.01
C VAL A 158 -60.19 6.67 -36.52
N GLY A 159 -61.22 7.52 -36.46
CA GLY A 159 -62.63 7.10 -36.43
C GLY A 159 -63.49 7.93 -35.50
#